data_AF-A0A2N2W4E6-F1
#
_entry.id   AF-A0A2N2W4E6-F1
#
_cell.length_a   1.000
_cell.length_b   1.000
_cell.length_c   1.000
_cell.angle_alpha   90.00
_cell.angle_beta   90.00
_cell.angle_gamma   90.00
#
_symmetry.space_group_name_H-M   'P 1'
#
loop_
_entity.id
_entity.type
_entity.pdbx_description
1 polymer ?
#
loop_
_entity_poly.entity_id
_entity_poly.type
_entity_poly.pdbx_seq_one_letter_code
_entity_poly.pdbx_strand_id
1 'polypeptide(L)'
;MVYKEYIERVVEMGSLLYGKEEGRAIAARLLQHFCGISSYEHLVEPYGAIAPEHIGELESAAQQIAAARPLQYILGYQEFLGLKISVEEGVLIPRPETEELVTQVLNHIAAQHPQPAGLNSHPAALDPPTAGLDSRPAGHSRPVAGLNSHSTGHSGPAAGLDSHSTGNSRPVAGLNSHSPGHSGPVAGLDFHPTALDSQTAGLNSQSTTLRILDAACGSGCIAAALKYNLPQAQIFACDLSPKALEVTARNLSSLHDSSSAPDSSSAPNVFQYDLLKSPEGFPLNELDIIVSNPPYVMESEASKMRANVLDYEPAMALFVPDNDPLIFYRALERLASATLKPKGAIFMEVNESLAVETAAIFEEAGYSAVEIKRDIFGKARMVTGRLLCN
;
A
#
# COMPACT_ATOMS: atom_id res chain seq x y z
N MET A 1 25.89 12.52 -31.20
CA MET A 1 24.45 12.21 -31.19
C MET A 1 23.76 13.22 -30.30
N VAL A 2 22.65 13.80 -30.73
CA VAL A 2 21.81 14.69 -29.90
C VAL A 2 20.51 14.01 -29.48
N TYR A 3 19.79 14.56 -28.49
CA TYR A 3 18.54 13.98 -27.99
C TYR A 3 17.51 13.72 -29.10
N LYS A 4 17.32 14.68 -30.01
CA LYS A 4 16.39 14.53 -31.14
C LYS A 4 16.74 13.36 -32.05
N GLU A 5 18.02 13.20 -32.38
CA GLU A 5 18.50 12.10 -33.23
C GLU A 5 18.25 10.74 -32.57
N TYR A 6 18.51 10.64 -31.26
CA TYR A 6 18.25 9.40 -30.51
C TYR A 6 16.75 9.06 -30.46
N ILE A 7 15.91 10.06 -30.18
CA ILE A 7 14.46 9.89 -30.15
C ILE A 7 13.92 9.44 -31.51
N GLU A 8 14.35 10.08 -32.59
CA GLU A 8 13.96 9.70 -33.95
C GLU A 8 14.40 8.26 -34.27
N ARG A 9 15.59 7.86 -33.83
CA ARG A 9 16.11 6.50 -33.99
C ARG A 9 15.26 5.45 -33.26
N VAL A 10 14.92 5.66 -31.99
CA VAL A 10 14.06 4.74 -31.23
C VAL A 10 12.68 4.63 -31.87
N VAL A 11 12.10 5.75 -32.31
CA VAL A 11 10.81 5.78 -33.02
C VAL A 11 10.87 5.00 -34.32
N GLU A 12 11.93 5.16 -35.10
CA GLU A 12 12.13 4.43 -36.36
C GLU A 12 12.26 2.93 -36.12
N MET A 13 13.15 2.54 -35.20
CA MET A 13 13.42 1.13 -34.87
C MET A 13 12.20 0.43 -34.27
N GLY A 14 11.41 1.13 -33.45
CA GLY A 14 10.20 0.60 -32.81
C GLY A 14 8.92 0.79 -33.61
N SER A 15 8.98 1.34 -34.83
CA SER A 15 7.79 1.77 -35.59
C SER A 15 6.79 0.67 -35.94
N LEU A 16 7.24 -0.60 -36.00
CA LEU A 16 6.37 -1.75 -36.21
C LEU A 16 5.63 -2.20 -34.94
N LEU A 17 6.10 -1.77 -33.77
CA LEU A 17 5.60 -2.19 -32.45
C LEU A 17 4.81 -1.09 -31.75
N TYR A 18 5.23 0.15 -31.92
CA TYR A 18 4.74 1.31 -31.17
C TYR A 18 4.32 2.43 -32.09
N GLY A 19 3.28 3.17 -31.69
CA GLY A 19 2.95 4.43 -32.33
C GLY A 19 4.04 5.47 -32.13
N LYS A 20 4.08 6.49 -32.99
CA LYS A 20 5.10 7.56 -32.93
C LYS A 20 5.18 8.24 -31.56
N GLU A 21 4.05 8.48 -30.90
CA GLU A 21 4.01 9.12 -29.58
C GLU A 21 4.52 8.19 -28.47
N GLU A 22 4.15 6.91 -28.52
CA GLU A 22 4.63 5.89 -27.58
C GLU A 22 6.14 5.67 -27.73
N GLY A 23 6.65 5.56 -28.96
CA GLY A 23 8.09 5.46 -29.22
C GLY A 23 8.88 6.69 -28.72
N ARG A 24 8.31 7.89 -28.84
CA ARG A 24 8.90 9.11 -28.26
C ARG A 24 8.92 9.08 -26.75
N ALA A 25 7.83 8.66 -26.11
CA ALA A 25 7.75 8.54 -24.65
C ALA A 25 8.76 7.51 -24.11
N ILE A 26 8.91 6.37 -24.80
CA ILE A 26 9.92 5.35 -24.49
C ILE A 26 11.32 5.95 -24.58
N ALA A 27 11.66 6.60 -25.69
CA ALA A 27 12.98 7.21 -25.88
C ALA A 27 13.29 8.28 -24.81
N ALA A 28 12.31 9.12 -24.49
CA ALA A 28 12.44 10.13 -23.45
C ALA A 28 12.70 9.51 -22.07
N ARG A 29 12.08 8.37 -21.75
CA ARG A 29 12.35 7.65 -20.49
C ARG A 29 13.74 7.04 -20.46
N LEU A 30 14.23 6.51 -21.58
CA LEU A 30 15.60 5.99 -21.68
C LEU A 30 16.63 7.11 -21.47
N LEU A 31 16.43 8.27 -22.08
CA LEU A 31 17.28 9.44 -21.87
C LEU A 31 17.27 9.91 -20.41
N GLN A 32 16.10 10.01 -19.78
CA GLN A 32 15.99 10.36 -18.36
C GLN A 32 16.78 9.39 -17.48
N HIS A 33 16.69 8.10 -17.77
CA HIS A 33 17.36 7.07 -16.97
C HIS A 33 18.87 7.06 -17.15
N PHE A 34 19.34 6.98 -18.39
CA PHE A 34 20.78 6.82 -18.68
C PHE A 34 21.55 8.13 -18.63
N CYS A 35 20.94 9.25 -19.01
CA CYS A 35 21.60 10.57 -19.02
C CYS A 35 21.24 11.45 -17.81
N GLY A 36 20.29 11.04 -16.97
CA GLY A 36 19.87 11.83 -15.81
C GLY A 36 19.16 13.16 -16.14
N ILE A 37 18.72 13.33 -17.39
CA ILE A 37 18.04 14.56 -17.83
C ILE A 37 16.62 14.64 -17.27
N SER A 38 16.07 15.84 -17.20
CA SER A 38 14.65 16.00 -16.84
C SER A 38 13.71 15.56 -17.97
N SER A 39 12.45 15.27 -17.65
CA SER A 39 11.46 14.79 -18.62
C SER A 39 11.15 15.77 -19.75
N TYR A 40 11.42 17.07 -19.57
CA TYR A 40 11.16 18.13 -20.56
C TYR A 40 12.42 18.64 -21.26
N GLU A 41 13.61 18.29 -20.80
CA GLU A 41 14.88 18.82 -21.31
C GLU A 41 15.04 18.58 -22.81
N HIS A 42 14.76 17.36 -23.26
CA HIS A 42 14.80 16.99 -24.68
C HIS A 42 13.79 17.75 -25.57
N LEU A 43 12.75 18.36 -24.97
CA LEU A 43 11.77 19.17 -25.69
C LEU A 43 12.26 20.60 -25.86
N VAL A 44 12.89 21.15 -24.81
CA VAL A 44 13.41 22.53 -24.79
C VAL A 44 14.74 22.63 -25.53
N GLU A 45 15.60 21.63 -25.38
CA GLU A 45 16.94 21.56 -25.97
C GLU A 45 17.07 20.30 -26.86
N PRO A 46 16.32 20.19 -27.97
CA PRO A 46 16.35 18.99 -28.82
C PRO A 46 17.73 18.67 -29.42
N TYR A 47 18.60 19.68 -29.53
CA TYR A 47 19.97 19.56 -30.02
C TYR A 47 21.00 19.47 -28.89
N GLY A 48 20.57 19.24 -27.64
CA GLY A 48 21.45 18.92 -26.51
C GLY A 48 22.27 17.67 -26.81
N ALA A 49 23.57 17.75 -26.52
CA ALA A 49 24.52 16.68 -26.82
C ALA A 49 24.40 15.55 -25.79
N ILE A 50 24.33 14.30 -26.27
CA ILE A 50 24.43 13.12 -25.42
C ILE A 50 25.91 12.88 -25.11
N ALA A 51 26.24 12.75 -23.82
CA ALA A 51 27.60 12.48 -23.39
C ALA A 51 28.08 11.11 -23.95
N PRO A 52 29.31 11.01 -24.50
CA PRO A 52 29.79 9.80 -25.17
C PRO A 52 29.68 8.51 -24.35
N GLU A 53 29.83 8.60 -23.03
CA GLU A 53 29.69 7.48 -22.09
C GLU A 53 28.30 6.84 -22.10
N HIS A 54 27.23 7.59 -22.40
CA HIS A 54 25.86 7.08 -22.40
C HIS A 54 25.43 6.51 -23.74
N ILE A 55 26.14 6.81 -24.83
CA ILE A 55 25.73 6.43 -26.19
C ILE A 55 25.61 4.91 -26.32
N GLY A 56 26.57 4.16 -25.79
CA GLY A 56 26.56 2.69 -25.89
C GLY A 56 25.36 2.05 -25.18
N GLU A 57 25.01 2.52 -23.98
CA GLU A 57 23.86 2.02 -23.22
C GLU A 57 22.54 2.39 -23.90
N LEU A 58 22.43 3.62 -24.41
CA LEU A 58 21.26 4.08 -25.15
C LEU A 58 21.05 3.32 -26.46
N GLU A 59 22.11 3.03 -27.21
CA GLU A 59 22.03 2.21 -28.43
C GLU A 59 21.60 0.77 -28.12
N SER A 60 22.16 0.16 -27.06
CA SER A 60 21.73 -1.15 -26.57
C SER A 60 20.26 -1.15 -26.17
N ALA A 61 19.81 -0.13 -25.43
CA ALA A 61 18.42 0.02 -25.05
C ALA A 61 17.48 0.17 -26.27
N ALA A 62 17.87 0.94 -27.28
CA ALA A 62 17.10 1.09 -28.51
C ALA A 62 16.95 -0.24 -29.28
N GLN A 63 18.02 -1.06 -29.31
CA GLN A 63 17.97 -2.40 -29.91
C GLN A 63 17.03 -3.33 -29.14
N GLN A 64 17.03 -3.27 -27.80
CA GLN A 64 16.14 -4.06 -26.96
C GLN A 64 14.66 -3.66 -27.15
N ILE A 65 14.37 -2.36 -27.25
CA ILE A 65 13.02 -1.87 -27.59
C ILE A 65 12.58 -2.37 -28.97
N ALA A 66 13.46 -2.36 -29.97
CA ALA A 66 13.17 -2.89 -31.30
C ALA A 66 12.90 -4.40 -31.30
N ALA A 67 13.48 -5.13 -30.34
CA ALA A 67 13.19 -6.54 -30.07
C ALA A 67 11.93 -6.76 -29.22
N ALA A 68 11.12 -5.72 -29.01
CA ALA A 68 9.91 -5.74 -28.17
C ALA A 68 10.17 -6.03 -26.68
N ARG A 69 11.42 -5.93 -26.18
CA ARG A 69 11.69 -6.08 -24.75
C ARG A 69 10.97 -4.97 -23.97
N PRO A 70 10.20 -5.30 -22.91
CA PRO A 70 9.54 -4.30 -22.08
C PRO A 70 10.51 -3.24 -21.55
N LEU A 71 10.12 -1.96 -21.66
CA LEU A 71 10.91 -0.83 -21.19
C LEU A 71 11.33 -1.00 -19.73
N GLN A 72 10.43 -1.51 -18.88
CA GLN A 72 10.68 -1.71 -17.45
C GLN A 72 11.82 -2.68 -17.17
N TYR A 73 11.97 -3.73 -17.99
CA TYR A 73 13.11 -4.65 -17.86
C TYR A 73 14.42 -4.03 -18.34
N ILE A 74 14.35 -3.11 -19.31
CA ILE A 74 15.54 -2.34 -19.74
C ILE A 74 15.97 -1.36 -18.64
N LEU A 75 15.01 -0.71 -17.98
CA LEU A 75 15.25 0.23 -16.89
C LEU A 75 15.57 -0.46 -15.55
N GLY A 76 15.20 -1.73 -15.39
CA GLY A 76 15.33 -2.50 -14.16
C GLY A 76 14.33 -2.16 -13.05
N TYR A 77 13.34 -1.29 -13.33
CA TYR A 77 12.31 -0.92 -12.37
C TYR A 77 10.98 -0.51 -13.04
N GLN A 78 9.92 -0.57 -12.24
CA GLN A 78 8.61 0.02 -12.54
C GLN A 78 8.18 0.89 -11.35
N GLU A 79 7.60 2.05 -11.63
CA GLU A 79 7.01 2.89 -10.59
C GLU A 79 5.66 2.29 -10.15
N PHE A 80 5.44 2.24 -8.85
CA PHE A 80 4.23 1.70 -8.24
C PHE A 80 3.94 2.46 -6.93
N LEU A 81 2.83 3.21 -6.88
CA LEU A 81 2.46 4.08 -5.76
C LEU A 81 3.60 5.02 -5.30
N GLY A 82 4.32 5.59 -6.27
CA GLY A 82 5.46 6.48 -6.02
C GLY A 82 6.76 5.78 -5.60
N LEU A 83 6.75 4.44 -5.46
CA LEU A 83 7.94 3.64 -5.19
C LEU A 83 8.58 3.15 -6.49
N LYS A 84 9.92 3.06 -6.54
CA LYS A 84 10.62 2.36 -7.61
C LYS A 84 10.78 0.88 -7.25
N ILE A 85 9.91 0.04 -7.79
CA ILE A 85 9.95 -1.40 -7.60
C ILE A 85 10.90 -2.01 -8.63
N SER A 86 11.96 -2.64 -8.17
CA SER A 86 12.90 -3.35 -9.04
C SER A 86 12.17 -4.48 -9.74
N VAL A 87 12.41 -4.64 -11.04
CA VAL A 87 11.85 -5.73 -11.85
C VAL A 87 12.92 -6.29 -12.78
N GLU A 88 12.77 -7.56 -13.14
CA GLU A 88 13.63 -8.25 -14.09
C GLU A 88 12.84 -9.34 -14.80
N GLU A 89 13.42 -9.85 -15.88
CA GLU A 89 12.81 -10.90 -16.70
C GLU A 89 12.50 -12.15 -15.86
N GLY A 90 11.32 -12.73 -16.08
CA GLY A 90 10.79 -13.81 -15.25
C GLY A 90 10.00 -13.35 -14.02
N VAL A 91 9.76 -12.05 -13.84
CA VAL A 91 8.88 -11.49 -12.81
C VAL A 91 7.88 -10.51 -13.42
N LEU A 92 6.59 -10.66 -13.09
CA LEU A 92 5.51 -9.82 -13.61
C LEU A 92 5.79 -8.33 -13.35
N ILE A 93 5.58 -7.49 -14.38
CA ILE A 93 5.73 -6.04 -14.26
C ILE A 93 4.47 -5.49 -13.54
N PRO A 94 4.60 -4.75 -12.41
CA PRO A 94 3.46 -4.15 -11.71
C PRO A 94 2.56 -3.35 -12.64
N ARG A 95 1.24 -3.52 -12.49
CA ARG A 95 0.24 -2.82 -13.30
C ARG A 95 -0.38 -1.66 -12.52
N PRO A 96 -0.76 -0.55 -13.18
CA PRO A 96 -1.41 0.59 -12.53
C PRO A 96 -2.70 0.20 -11.78
N GLU A 97 -3.49 -0.73 -12.32
CA GLU A 97 -4.74 -1.16 -11.69
C GLU A 97 -4.51 -1.84 -10.33
N THR A 98 -3.35 -2.48 -10.13
CA THR A 98 -2.98 -3.10 -8.86
C THR A 98 -2.72 -2.06 -7.76
N GLU A 99 -2.44 -0.79 -8.10
CA GLU A 99 -2.30 0.29 -7.10
C GLU A 99 -3.63 0.57 -6.37
N GLU A 100 -4.74 0.44 -7.09
CA GLU A 100 -6.07 0.60 -6.51
C GLU A 100 -6.35 -0.50 -5.47
N LEU A 101 -5.79 -1.70 -5.63
CA LEU A 101 -5.97 -2.82 -4.70
C LEU A 101 -5.33 -2.52 -3.36
N VAL A 102 -4.10 -2.01 -3.38
CA VAL A 102 -3.39 -1.52 -2.18
C VAL A 102 -4.18 -0.38 -1.54
N THR A 103 -4.72 0.54 -2.34
CA THR A 103 -5.53 1.65 -1.84
C THR A 103 -6.79 1.15 -1.10
N GLN A 104 -7.47 0.12 -1.60
CA GLN A 104 -8.61 -0.51 -0.91
C GLN A 104 -8.21 -1.13 0.43
N VAL A 105 -7.06 -1.82 0.48
CA VAL A 105 -6.52 -2.38 1.74
C VAL A 105 -6.25 -1.28 2.76
N LEU A 106 -5.59 -0.19 2.36
CA LEU A 106 -5.29 0.95 3.23
C LEU A 106 -6.56 1.63 3.74
N ASN A 107 -7.54 1.87 2.86
CA ASN A 107 -8.82 2.45 3.23
C ASN A 107 -9.60 1.57 4.21
N HIS A 108 -9.58 0.26 4.00
CA HIS A 108 -10.21 -0.71 4.90
C HIS A 108 -9.59 -0.65 6.31
N ILE A 109 -8.26 -0.63 6.40
CA ILE A 109 -7.56 -0.52 7.69
C ILE A 109 -7.90 0.81 8.37
N ALA A 110 -7.87 1.92 7.61
CA ALA A 110 -8.20 3.25 8.13
C ALA A 110 -9.65 3.34 8.65
N ALA A 111 -10.60 2.67 8.00
CA ALA A 111 -12.00 2.62 8.43
C ALA A 111 -12.20 1.81 9.73
N GLN A 112 -11.36 0.81 10.01
CA GLN A 112 -11.42 0.01 11.23
C GLN A 112 -10.73 0.67 12.43
N HIS A 113 -9.76 1.53 12.15
CA HIS A 113 -9.05 2.33 13.14
C HIS A 113 -9.21 3.81 12.80
N PRO A 114 -10.42 4.38 12.91
CA PRO A 114 -10.63 5.80 12.69
C PRO A 114 -9.75 6.55 13.70
N GLN A 115 -8.70 7.18 13.20
CA GLN A 115 -7.93 8.14 13.98
C GLN A 115 -8.92 9.19 14.50
N PRO A 116 -8.88 9.58 15.78
CA PRO A 116 -9.65 10.73 16.22
C PRO A 116 -9.27 11.90 15.32
N ALA A 117 -10.27 12.53 14.69
CA ALA A 117 -10.10 13.58 13.69
C ALA A 117 -8.94 14.53 14.07
N GLY A 118 -7.81 14.40 13.36
CA GLY A 118 -6.65 15.25 13.57
C GLY A 118 -6.97 16.66 13.08
N LEU A 119 -6.87 17.62 14.01
CA LEU A 119 -6.77 19.10 13.96
C LEU A 119 -7.23 19.98 12.78
N ASN A 120 -7.64 19.49 11.61
CA ASN A 120 -8.18 20.31 10.52
C ASN A 120 -9.40 19.63 9.89
N SER A 121 -10.54 19.76 10.53
CA SER A 121 -11.84 19.67 9.83
C SER A 121 -12.48 21.06 9.90
N HIS A 122 -12.84 21.63 8.75
CA HIS A 122 -13.66 22.82 8.69
C HIS A 122 -15.13 22.40 8.85
N PRO A 123 -15.81 22.72 9.96
CA PRO A 123 -17.25 22.63 10.00
C PRO A 123 -17.81 23.88 9.32
N ALA A 124 -18.58 23.68 8.25
CA ALA A 124 -19.46 24.70 7.73
C ALA A 124 -20.63 24.90 8.71
N ALA A 125 -20.50 25.82 9.67
CA ALA A 125 -21.63 26.44 10.38
C ALA A 125 -21.18 27.66 11.20
N LEU A 126 -22.11 28.61 11.35
CA LEU A 126 -21.96 29.96 11.92
C LEU A 126 -21.76 29.96 13.45
N ASP A 127 -20.94 30.91 13.92
CA ASP A 127 -20.56 31.31 15.30
C ASP A 127 -19.40 30.55 16.00
N PRO A 128 -18.18 31.14 16.10
CA PRO A 128 -17.06 30.50 16.79
C PRO A 128 -16.93 30.94 18.28
N PRO A 129 -16.56 30.02 19.20
CA PRO A 129 -15.98 30.38 20.50
C PRO A 129 -14.50 30.77 20.36
N THR A 130 -14.04 31.68 21.21
CA THR A 130 -12.68 32.23 21.19
C THR A 130 -11.62 31.15 21.49
N ALA A 131 -10.83 30.77 20.49
CA ALA A 131 -9.64 29.94 20.64
C ALA A 131 -8.40 30.80 20.35
N GLY A 132 -7.37 30.73 21.21
CA GLY A 132 -6.13 31.49 21.07
C GLY A 132 -4.95 30.77 21.72
N LEU A 133 -3.74 31.07 21.23
CA LEU A 133 -2.48 30.42 21.63
C LEU A 133 -2.11 30.58 23.11
N ASP A 134 -2.54 31.68 23.75
CA ASP A 134 -2.45 31.90 25.20
C ASP A 134 -3.71 32.63 25.70
N SER A 135 -4.53 31.98 26.52
CA SER A 135 -5.75 32.58 27.06
C SER A 135 -5.74 32.62 28.58
N ARG A 136 -5.81 33.82 29.16
CA ARG A 136 -5.99 34.07 30.61
C ARG A 136 -7.28 34.88 30.86
N PRO A 137 -8.46 34.25 30.85
CA PRO A 137 -9.68 34.99 31.15
C PRO A 137 -9.82 35.18 32.68
N ALA A 138 -10.08 36.41 33.11
CA ALA A 138 -10.56 36.69 34.45
C ALA A 138 -12.10 36.81 34.40
N GLY A 139 -12.82 35.83 34.94
CA GLY A 139 -14.29 35.88 35.01
C GLY A 139 -14.95 34.51 35.17
N HIS A 140 -16.07 34.48 35.88
CA HIS A 140 -16.76 33.25 36.26
C HIS A 140 -17.59 32.64 35.11
N SER A 141 -17.30 31.37 34.79
CA SER A 141 -18.16 30.40 34.05
C SER A 141 -18.03 30.34 32.51
N ARG A 142 -16.86 29.99 31.94
CA ARG A 142 -16.75 29.49 30.54
C ARG A 142 -15.64 28.42 30.38
N PRO A 143 -15.78 27.45 29.45
CA PRO A 143 -14.75 26.45 29.14
C PRO A 143 -13.51 27.10 28.51
N VAL A 144 -12.32 26.57 28.81
CA VAL A 144 -11.03 27.08 28.31
C VAL A 144 -10.29 25.94 27.59
N ALA A 145 -9.86 26.19 26.36
CA ALA A 145 -9.03 25.28 25.57
C ALA A 145 -7.81 26.04 25.03
N GLY A 146 -6.60 25.52 25.26
CA GLY A 146 -5.34 26.13 24.84
C GLY A 146 -4.14 25.22 25.15
N LEU A 147 -2.97 25.48 24.54
CA LEU A 147 -1.77 24.67 24.72
C LEU A 147 -1.32 24.60 26.20
N ASN A 148 -1.38 25.72 26.92
CA ASN A 148 -1.09 25.82 28.36
C ASN A 148 -2.30 26.43 29.08
N SER A 149 -2.97 25.67 29.94
CA SER A 149 -4.13 26.18 30.69
C SER A 149 -3.90 26.07 32.21
N HIS A 150 -3.91 27.22 32.89
CA HIS A 150 -3.91 27.31 34.35
C HIS A 150 -5.26 27.87 34.78
N SER A 151 -6.08 27.05 35.44
CA SER A 151 -7.33 27.51 36.04
C SER A 151 -7.29 27.26 37.54
N THR A 152 -7.48 28.32 38.32
CA THR A 152 -7.65 28.25 39.77
C THR A 152 -9.12 28.53 40.09
N GLY A 153 -9.82 27.55 40.68
CA GLY A 153 -11.16 27.75 41.25
C GLY A 153 -12.33 27.83 40.27
N HIS A 154 -12.38 27.02 39.20
CA HIS A 154 -13.49 27.02 38.22
C HIS A 154 -14.24 25.68 38.10
N SER A 155 -15.52 25.77 37.71
CA SER A 155 -16.48 24.66 37.64
C SER A 155 -16.69 24.03 36.25
N GLY A 156 -15.85 24.37 35.27
CA GLY A 156 -15.92 23.85 33.90
C GLY A 156 -14.75 22.91 33.54
N PRO A 157 -14.85 22.13 32.44
CA PRO A 157 -13.78 21.25 31.96
C PRO A 157 -12.59 22.04 31.40
N ALA A 158 -11.37 21.53 31.59
CA ALA A 158 -10.14 22.08 31.03
C ALA A 158 -9.46 21.05 30.12
N ALA A 159 -8.99 21.47 28.94
CA ALA A 159 -8.28 20.64 27.99
C ALA A 159 -7.08 21.39 27.42
N GLY A 160 -5.89 20.78 27.49
CA GLY A 160 -4.63 21.36 27.01
C GLY A 160 -3.46 20.35 27.05
N LEU A 161 -2.34 20.67 26.38
CA LEU A 161 -1.15 19.78 26.36
C LEU A 161 -0.59 19.58 27.77
N ASP A 162 -0.46 20.66 28.54
CA ASP A 162 -0.12 20.64 29.97
C ASP A 162 -1.24 21.28 30.80
N SER A 163 -1.90 20.47 31.65
CA SER A 163 -3.06 20.89 32.45
C SER A 163 -2.81 20.67 33.94
N HIS A 164 -2.89 21.74 34.74
CA HIS A 164 -2.84 21.67 36.21
C HIS A 164 -4.13 22.24 36.81
N SER A 165 -4.86 21.42 37.58
CA SER A 165 -6.03 21.85 38.34
C SER A 165 -5.88 21.49 39.82
N THR A 166 -6.19 22.41 40.72
CA THR A 166 -6.31 22.15 42.15
C THR A 166 -7.76 22.33 42.59
N GLY A 167 -8.41 21.26 43.04
CA GLY A 167 -9.79 21.27 43.53
C GLY A 167 -10.51 19.93 43.38
N ASN A 168 -11.52 19.69 44.22
CA ASN A 168 -12.24 18.42 44.26
C ASN A 168 -13.08 18.19 42.98
N SER A 169 -12.81 17.03 42.36
CA SER A 169 -13.62 16.25 41.42
C SER A 169 -13.99 16.86 40.05
N ARG A 170 -13.13 16.72 39.03
CA ARG A 170 -13.47 16.86 37.59
C ARG A 170 -12.52 16.08 36.64
N PRO A 171 -12.96 15.71 35.41
CA PRO A 171 -12.13 15.05 34.40
C PRO A 171 -11.04 15.99 33.85
N VAL A 172 -9.82 15.48 33.73
CA VAL A 172 -8.67 16.18 33.14
C VAL A 172 -8.20 15.38 31.93
N ALA A 173 -8.03 16.04 30.79
CA ALA A 173 -7.51 15.46 29.56
C ALA A 173 -6.32 16.29 29.07
N GLY A 174 -5.14 15.66 28.99
CA GLY A 174 -3.89 16.30 28.54
C GLY A 174 -2.78 15.28 28.31
N LEU A 175 -1.71 15.67 27.61
CA LEU A 175 -0.55 14.80 27.36
C LEU A 175 0.16 14.44 28.67
N ASN A 176 0.33 15.42 29.57
CA ASN A 176 0.81 15.25 30.93
C ASN A 176 -0.22 15.80 31.94
N SER A 177 -0.83 14.92 32.75
CA SER A 177 -1.81 15.34 33.77
C SER A 177 -1.43 14.80 35.15
N HIS A 178 -1.26 15.70 36.13
CA HIS A 178 -1.05 15.37 37.54
C HIS A 178 -2.20 15.89 38.40
N SER A 179 -2.83 14.99 39.16
CA SER A 179 -3.86 15.33 40.16
C SER A 179 -3.65 14.48 41.42
N PRO A 180 -3.25 15.08 42.57
CA PRO A 180 -3.24 14.36 43.83
C PRO A 180 -4.66 14.30 44.40
N GLY A 181 -5.32 13.14 44.26
CA GLY A 181 -6.62 12.83 44.88
C GLY A 181 -7.62 12.17 43.94
N HIS A 182 -7.99 10.92 44.25
CA HIS A 182 -9.07 10.14 43.61
C HIS A 182 -10.45 10.85 43.76
N SER A 183 -11.50 10.67 42.96
CA SER A 183 -12.00 9.58 42.10
C SER A 183 -12.77 10.18 40.91
N GLY A 184 -12.25 10.01 39.69
CA GLY A 184 -12.87 10.49 38.45
C GLY A 184 -12.05 10.07 37.23
N PRO A 185 -12.62 10.04 36.00
CA PRO A 185 -11.92 9.56 34.81
C PRO A 185 -10.81 10.53 34.40
N VAL A 186 -9.60 10.00 34.20
CA VAL A 186 -8.40 10.74 33.77
C VAL A 186 -7.92 10.10 32.46
N ALA A 187 -7.61 10.91 31.44
CA ALA A 187 -7.09 10.44 30.15
C ALA A 187 -5.79 11.20 29.79
N GLY A 188 -4.71 10.45 29.53
CA GLY A 188 -3.39 10.99 29.16
C GLY A 188 -2.44 9.91 28.63
N LEU A 189 -1.32 10.31 28.02
CA LEU A 189 -0.35 9.42 27.34
C LEU A 189 0.59 8.70 28.31
N ASP A 190 0.98 9.32 29.43
CA ASP A 190 1.76 8.69 30.51
C ASP A 190 1.04 8.81 31.86
N PHE A 191 0.73 7.68 32.50
CA PHE A 191 0.11 7.66 33.83
C PHE A 191 0.68 6.58 34.76
N HIS A 192 0.97 6.96 36.01
CA HIS A 192 1.35 6.05 37.10
C HIS A 192 0.26 6.05 38.19
N PRO A 193 -0.56 4.98 38.31
CA PRO A 193 -1.53 4.87 39.39
C PRO A 193 -0.88 4.43 40.71
N THR A 194 -1.31 5.00 41.83
CA THR A 194 -1.01 4.50 43.18
C THR A 194 -2.26 4.07 43.97
N ALA A 195 -3.40 3.78 43.34
CA ALA A 195 -4.54 3.17 44.05
C ALA A 195 -5.32 2.15 43.24
N LEU A 196 -6.02 1.29 44.00
CA LEU A 196 -6.56 0.00 43.61
C LEU A 196 -7.83 0.00 42.75
N ASP A 197 -8.52 1.12 42.53
CA ASP A 197 -9.79 1.14 41.79
C ASP A 197 -9.94 2.35 40.85
N SER A 198 -9.37 2.27 39.64
CA SER A 198 -9.63 3.22 38.56
C SER A 198 -9.99 2.51 37.27
N GLN A 199 -11.13 2.84 36.67
CA GLN A 199 -11.44 2.47 35.29
C GLN A 199 -10.52 3.26 34.36
N THR A 200 -9.60 2.55 33.72
CA THR A 200 -8.62 3.08 32.76
C THR A 200 -9.23 3.13 31.36
N ALA A 201 -9.25 4.32 30.77
CA ALA A 201 -9.42 4.51 29.32
C ALA A 201 -8.15 5.19 28.81
N GLY A 202 -7.06 4.44 28.75
CA GLY A 202 -5.81 4.85 28.11
C GLY A 202 -5.69 4.25 26.72
N LEU A 203 -4.97 4.91 25.82
CA LEU A 203 -4.67 4.46 24.44
C LEU A 203 -3.88 3.14 24.34
N ASN A 204 -3.66 2.44 25.44
CA ASN A 204 -3.28 1.03 25.43
C ASN A 204 -4.51 0.13 25.21
N SER A 205 -5.27 0.36 24.14
CA SER A 205 -5.80 -0.81 23.44
C SER A 205 -4.55 -1.52 22.91
N GLN A 206 -4.31 -2.76 23.29
CA GLN A 206 -3.24 -3.57 22.71
C GLN A 206 -3.34 -3.44 21.18
N SER A 207 -2.52 -2.58 20.57
CA SER A 207 -2.48 -2.41 19.13
C SER A 207 -1.78 -3.64 18.61
N THR A 208 -2.52 -4.73 18.44
CA THR A 208 -2.00 -5.95 17.85
C THR A 208 -1.45 -5.57 16.47
N THR A 209 -0.17 -5.82 16.26
CA THR A 209 0.48 -5.61 14.96
C THR A 209 -0.31 -6.32 13.87
N LEU A 210 -0.79 -5.57 12.87
CA LEU A 210 -1.49 -6.13 11.71
C LEU A 210 -0.58 -7.11 10.98
N ARG A 211 -1.11 -8.31 10.70
CA ARG A 211 -0.42 -9.36 9.93
C ARG A 211 -1.09 -9.48 8.57
N ILE A 212 -0.37 -9.10 7.52
CA ILE A 212 -0.90 -9.03 6.15
C ILE A 212 -0.06 -9.95 5.25
N LEU A 213 -0.73 -10.80 4.48
CA LEU A 213 -0.09 -11.65 3.47
C LEU A 213 -0.36 -11.13 2.06
N ASP A 214 0.70 -10.92 1.30
CA ASP A 214 0.69 -10.76 -0.16
C ASP A 214 0.95 -12.14 -0.81
N ALA A 215 -0.10 -12.75 -1.35
CA ALA A 215 -0.06 -14.07 -1.97
C ALA A 215 0.08 -13.96 -3.50
N ALA A 216 1.00 -14.74 -4.08
CA ALA A 216 1.49 -14.56 -5.47
C ALA A 216 2.16 -13.19 -5.66
N CYS A 217 3.15 -12.90 -4.81
CA CYS A 217 3.68 -11.55 -4.65
C CYS A 217 4.46 -11.02 -5.87
N GLY A 218 4.98 -11.88 -6.76
CA GLY A 218 5.71 -11.46 -7.94
C GLY A 218 6.92 -10.59 -7.62
N SER A 219 6.90 -9.32 -8.02
CA SER A 219 7.95 -8.35 -7.69
C SER A 219 7.89 -7.83 -6.24
N GLY A 220 6.83 -8.18 -5.50
CA GLY A 220 6.56 -7.69 -4.16
C GLY A 220 6.00 -6.27 -4.14
N CYS A 221 5.43 -5.78 -5.25
CA CYS A 221 4.94 -4.41 -5.35
C CYS A 221 3.84 -4.09 -4.32
N ILE A 222 2.88 -5.01 -4.11
CA ILE A 222 1.83 -4.90 -3.09
C ILE A 222 2.46 -4.94 -1.70
N ALA A 223 3.26 -5.95 -1.39
CA ALA A 223 3.97 -6.07 -0.11
C ALA A 223 4.81 -4.81 0.24
N ALA A 224 5.59 -4.30 -0.73
CA ALA A 224 6.43 -3.12 -0.57
C ALA A 224 5.59 -1.85 -0.32
N ALA A 225 4.54 -1.64 -1.11
CA ALA A 225 3.65 -0.50 -0.92
C ALA A 225 2.92 -0.55 0.43
N LEU A 226 2.46 -1.72 0.86
CA LEU A 226 1.85 -1.91 2.17
C LEU A 226 2.85 -1.68 3.30
N LYS A 227 4.09 -2.19 3.19
CA LYS A 227 5.13 -1.97 4.20
C LYS A 227 5.50 -0.50 4.35
N TYR A 228 5.59 0.21 3.22
CA TYR A 228 5.87 1.65 3.19
C TYR A 228 4.76 2.46 3.89
N ASN A 229 3.49 2.17 3.59
CA ASN A 229 2.35 2.89 4.16
C ASN A 229 1.96 2.45 5.57
N LEU A 230 2.32 1.21 5.97
CA LEU A 230 2.04 0.63 7.28
C LEU A 230 3.33 0.12 7.93
N PRO A 231 4.25 1.01 8.38
CA PRO A 231 5.55 0.60 8.92
C PRO A 231 5.46 -0.37 10.09
N GLN A 232 4.39 -0.25 10.89
CA GLN A 232 4.12 -1.08 12.06
C GLN A 232 3.48 -2.43 11.73
N ALA A 233 3.00 -2.65 10.50
CA ALA A 233 2.45 -3.94 10.09
C ALA A 233 3.55 -4.97 9.82
N GLN A 234 3.24 -6.23 10.14
CA GLN A 234 3.99 -7.39 9.69
C GLN A 234 3.47 -7.80 8.32
N ILE A 235 4.26 -7.51 7.30
CA ILE A 235 4.00 -7.93 5.92
C ILE A 235 4.71 -9.24 5.66
N PHE A 236 3.96 -10.21 5.16
CA PHE A 236 4.43 -11.50 4.67
C PHE A 236 4.18 -11.57 3.16
N ALA A 237 5.05 -12.22 2.41
CA ALA A 237 4.89 -12.41 0.98
C ALA A 237 5.23 -13.84 0.57
N CYS A 238 4.42 -14.44 -0.30
CA CYS A 238 4.72 -15.76 -0.85
C CYS A 238 4.45 -15.86 -2.35
N ASP A 239 5.21 -16.72 -3.00
CA ASP A 239 5.16 -16.99 -4.43
C ASP A 239 5.69 -18.40 -4.71
N LEU A 240 5.29 -18.98 -5.85
CA LEU A 240 5.82 -20.25 -6.32
C LEU A 240 7.22 -20.08 -6.92
N SER A 241 7.50 -18.95 -7.55
CA SER A 241 8.72 -18.67 -8.31
C SER A 241 9.87 -18.23 -7.39
N PRO A 242 10.99 -18.98 -7.30
CA PRO A 242 12.16 -18.55 -6.56
C PRO A 242 12.72 -17.19 -7.03
N LYS A 243 12.57 -16.89 -8.33
CA LYS A 243 13.02 -15.63 -8.93
C LYS A 243 12.17 -14.45 -8.45
N ALA A 244 10.85 -14.62 -8.35
CA ALA A 244 9.93 -13.63 -7.80
C ALA A 244 10.26 -13.34 -6.32
N LEU A 245 10.55 -14.38 -5.53
CA LEU A 245 10.92 -14.24 -4.11
C LEU A 245 12.23 -13.48 -3.93
N GLU A 246 13.24 -13.71 -4.79
CA GLU A 246 14.49 -12.95 -4.78
C GLU A 246 14.24 -11.46 -5.03
N VAL A 247 13.45 -11.12 -6.06
CA VAL A 247 13.07 -9.74 -6.37
C VAL A 247 12.28 -9.09 -5.24
N THR A 248 11.29 -9.79 -4.72
CA THR A 248 10.46 -9.35 -3.59
C THR A 248 11.33 -9.05 -2.36
N ALA A 249 12.26 -9.95 -2.02
CA ALA A 249 13.17 -9.75 -0.89
C ALA A 249 14.05 -8.51 -1.09
N ARG A 250 14.58 -8.29 -2.30
CA ARG A 250 15.37 -7.07 -2.62
C ARG A 250 14.54 -5.80 -2.47
N ASN A 251 13.32 -5.79 -2.99
CA ASN A 251 12.43 -4.63 -2.91
C ASN A 251 11.96 -4.31 -1.48
N LEU A 252 11.72 -5.32 -0.64
CA LEU A 252 11.41 -5.09 0.77
C LEU A 252 12.63 -4.59 1.55
N SER A 253 13.81 -5.13 1.26
CA SER A 253 15.05 -4.73 1.95
C SER A 253 15.42 -3.28 1.67
N SER A 254 15.23 -2.80 0.43
CA SER A 254 15.58 -1.41 0.06
C SER A 254 14.70 -0.34 0.75
N LEU A 255 13.51 -0.71 1.23
CA LEU A 255 12.66 0.20 2.02
C LEU A 255 13.23 0.45 3.41
N HIS A 256 13.88 -0.55 4.02
CA HIS A 256 14.48 -0.43 5.35
C HIS A 256 15.62 0.59 5.36
N ASP A 257 16.42 0.68 4.29
CA ASP A 257 17.54 1.62 4.17
C ASP A 257 17.08 3.09 4.10
N SER A 258 15.82 3.34 3.72
CA SER A 258 15.27 4.69 3.55
C SER A 258 14.50 5.21 4.77
N SER A 259 14.12 4.34 5.71
CA SER A 259 13.39 4.71 6.93
C SER A 259 14.34 4.83 8.13
N SER A 260 14.47 6.03 8.68
CA SER A 260 15.32 6.36 9.84
C SER A 260 14.84 5.80 11.20
N ALA A 261 14.12 4.68 11.20
CA ALA A 261 13.71 3.97 12.41
C ALA A 261 14.65 2.75 12.63
N PRO A 262 15.51 2.79 13.66
CA PRO A 262 16.48 1.74 13.95
C PRO A 262 15.83 0.61 14.78
N ASP A 263 15.06 -0.26 14.13
CA ASP A 263 14.73 -1.61 14.63
C ASP A 263 14.06 -2.41 13.50
N SER A 264 14.54 -3.55 13.01
CA SER A 264 15.72 -4.35 13.30
C SER A 264 16.10 -5.10 12.00
N SER A 265 17.29 -5.68 11.97
CA SER A 265 17.88 -6.47 10.88
C SER A 265 17.16 -7.79 10.57
N SER A 266 15.83 -7.85 10.67
CA SER A 266 15.07 -9.04 10.30
C SER A 266 15.00 -9.12 8.78
N ALA A 267 15.45 -10.26 8.23
CA ALA A 267 15.23 -10.58 6.82
C ALA A 267 13.73 -10.41 6.48
N PRO A 268 13.40 -9.96 5.26
CA PRO A 268 12.01 -9.80 4.86
C PRO A 268 11.27 -11.14 4.97
N ASN A 269 10.01 -11.12 5.43
CA ASN A 269 9.19 -12.32 5.63
C ASN A 269 8.68 -12.87 4.29
N VAL A 270 9.59 -13.44 3.49
CA VAL A 270 9.34 -13.94 2.14
C VAL A 270 9.60 -15.44 2.11
N PHE A 271 8.64 -16.23 1.60
CA PHE A 271 8.78 -17.69 1.56
C PHE A 271 8.12 -18.30 0.33
N GLN A 272 8.64 -19.44 -0.13
CA GLN A 272 8.10 -20.16 -1.27
C GLN A 272 6.86 -20.95 -0.87
N TYR A 273 5.78 -20.81 -1.65
CA TYR A 273 4.57 -21.58 -1.44
C TYR A 273 3.80 -21.76 -2.75
N ASP A 274 3.24 -22.95 -2.95
CA ASP A 274 2.35 -23.25 -4.07
C ASP A 274 0.91 -23.08 -3.61
N LEU A 275 0.27 -21.98 -4.03
CA LEU A 275 -1.11 -21.66 -3.65
C LEU A 275 -2.11 -22.77 -4.01
N LEU A 276 -1.81 -23.60 -5.01
CA LEU A 276 -2.73 -24.66 -5.44
C LEU A 276 -2.68 -25.91 -4.53
N LYS A 277 -1.69 -26.02 -3.65
CA LYS A 277 -1.59 -27.13 -2.69
C LYS A 277 -2.54 -26.94 -1.51
N SER A 278 -2.65 -27.99 -0.70
CA SER A 278 -3.38 -27.93 0.58
C SER A 278 -2.76 -26.86 1.50
N PRO A 279 -3.57 -26.11 2.28
CA PRO A 279 -3.07 -25.20 3.31
C PRO A 279 -2.45 -25.93 4.53
N GLU A 280 -2.52 -27.26 4.58
CA GLU A 280 -1.86 -28.05 5.63
C GLU A 280 -0.35 -27.79 5.64
N GLY A 281 0.17 -27.37 6.79
CA GLY A 281 1.59 -27.02 6.95
C GLY A 281 1.98 -25.62 6.46
N PHE A 282 1.01 -24.76 6.08
CA PHE A 282 1.29 -23.36 5.80
C PHE A 282 1.89 -22.67 7.05
N PRO A 283 2.96 -21.87 6.90
CA PRO A 283 3.76 -21.40 8.04
C PRO A 283 3.10 -20.25 8.83
N LEU A 284 1.98 -19.70 8.35
CA LEU A 284 1.29 -18.60 9.00
C LEU A 284 -0.10 -19.02 9.49
N ASN A 285 -0.56 -18.31 10.50
CA ASN A 285 -1.90 -18.38 11.08
C ASN A 285 -2.28 -16.97 11.52
N GLU A 286 -3.50 -16.79 12.01
CA GLU A 286 -3.98 -15.52 12.58
C GLU A 286 -3.59 -14.30 11.71
N LEU A 287 -3.89 -14.37 10.42
CA LEU A 287 -3.74 -13.25 9.50
C LEU A 287 -4.93 -12.30 9.62
N ASP A 288 -4.66 -11.00 9.56
CA ASP A 288 -5.71 -9.97 9.54
C ASP A 288 -6.22 -9.76 8.12
N ILE A 289 -5.31 -9.79 7.13
CA ILE A 289 -5.62 -9.53 5.73
C ILE A 289 -4.82 -10.48 4.82
N ILE A 290 -5.47 -11.01 3.79
CA ILE A 290 -4.82 -11.62 2.63
C ILE A 290 -5.14 -10.77 1.41
N VAL A 291 -4.11 -10.33 0.71
CA VAL A 291 -4.20 -9.62 -0.57
C VAL A 291 -3.53 -10.47 -1.65
N SER A 292 -4.08 -10.50 -2.86
CA SER A 292 -3.48 -11.23 -3.96
C SER A 292 -3.84 -10.61 -5.31
N ASN A 293 -2.85 -10.57 -6.20
CA ASN A 293 -3.06 -10.46 -7.63
C ASN A 293 -2.61 -11.79 -8.28
N PRO A 294 -3.46 -12.84 -8.25
CA PRO A 294 -3.09 -14.14 -8.79
C PRO A 294 -3.17 -14.17 -10.32
N PRO A 295 -2.63 -15.19 -10.99
CA PRO A 295 -2.90 -15.42 -12.41
C PRO A 295 -4.41 -15.59 -12.65
N TYR A 296 -4.95 -14.87 -13.63
CA TYR A 296 -6.40 -14.84 -13.92
C TYR A 296 -6.75 -14.75 -15.40
N VAL A 297 -5.75 -14.66 -16.28
CA VAL A 297 -5.98 -14.57 -17.73
C VAL A 297 -6.17 -15.99 -18.27
N MET A 298 -7.26 -16.26 -18.98
CA MET A 298 -7.46 -17.58 -19.56
C MET A 298 -6.48 -17.80 -20.73
N GLU A 299 -5.99 -19.03 -20.93
CA GLU A 299 -5.07 -19.35 -22.04
C GLU A 299 -5.62 -18.92 -23.41
N SER A 300 -6.93 -19.06 -23.65
CA SER A 300 -7.58 -18.57 -24.87
C SER A 300 -7.50 -17.05 -25.08
N GLU A 301 -7.29 -16.27 -24.02
CA GLU A 301 -7.16 -14.82 -24.07
C GLU A 301 -5.76 -14.36 -24.48
N ALA A 302 -4.77 -15.26 -24.51
CA ALA A 302 -3.40 -14.94 -24.95
C ALA A 302 -3.37 -14.26 -26.33
N SER A 303 -4.26 -14.65 -27.23
CA SER A 303 -4.40 -14.07 -28.58
C SER A 303 -4.73 -12.57 -28.61
N LYS A 304 -5.28 -12.03 -27.51
CA LYS A 304 -5.63 -10.61 -27.35
C LYS A 304 -4.51 -9.80 -26.69
N MET A 305 -3.45 -10.45 -26.21
CA MET A 305 -2.35 -9.82 -25.49
C MET A 305 -1.27 -9.34 -26.47
N ARG A 306 -0.55 -8.28 -26.07
CA ARG A 306 0.59 -7.81 -26.85
C ARG A 306 1.73 -8.83 -26.81
N ALA A 307 2.44 -8.99 -27.93
CA ALA A 307 3.55 -9.94 -28.05
C ALA A 307 4.62 -9.75 -26.97
N ASN A 308 4.97 -8.51 -26.64
CA ASN A 308 5.96 -8.22 -25.59
C ASN A 308 5.59 -8.77 -24.20
N VAL A 309 4.29 -8.89 -23.88
CA VAL A 309 3.85 -9.52 -22.62
C VAL A 309 4.02 -11.03 -22.71
N LEU A 310 3.60 -11.63 -23.83
CA LEU A 310 3.69 -13.08 -24.06
C LEU A 310 5.13 -13.59 -24.14
N ASP A 311 6.01 -12.79 -24.75
CA ASP A 311 7.39 -13.19 -25.05
C ASP A 311 8.34 -13.01 -23.86
N TYR A 312 8.05 -12.08 -22.94
CA TYR A 312 8.98 -11.70 -21.86
C TYR A 312 8.43 -11.86 -20.44
N GLU A 313 7.13 -11.71 -20.22
CA GLU A 313 6.56 -11.87 -18.88
C GLU A 313 6.27 -13.36 -18.61
N PRO A 314 6.47 -13.84 -17.37
CA PRO A 314 6.34 -15.26 -17.07
C PRO A 314 4.89 -15.75 -17.25
N ALA A 315 4.67 -16.72 -18.14
CA ALA A 315 3.35 -17.30 -18.39
C ALA A 315 2.63 -17.78 -17.12
N MET A 316 3.39 -18.32 -16.15
CA MET A 316 2.84 -18.76 -14.86
C MET A 316 2.25 -17.64 -13.99
N ALA A 317 2.64 -16.38 -14.23
CA ALA A 317 2.09 -15.22 -13.52
C ALA A 317 0.85 -14.63 -14.22
N LEU A 318 0.53 -15.12 -15.42
CA LEU A 318 -0.54 -14.59 -16.26
C LEU A 318 -1.69 -15.57 -16.37
N PHE A 319 -1.38 -16.82 -16.72
CA PHE A 319 -2.36 -17.74 -17.28
C PHE A 319 -2.96 -18.73 -16.30
N VAL A 320 -4.24 -19.02 -16.53
CA VAL A 320 -5.00 -20.12 -15.95
C VAL A 320 -5.63 -20.97 -17.05
N PRO A 321 -5.83 -22.28 -16.81
CA PRO A 321 -6.52 -23.15 -17.78
C PRO A 321 -7.94 -22.67 -18.07
N ASP A 322 -8.37 -22.69 -19.34
CA ASP A 322 -9.73 -22.30 -19.74
C ASP A 322 -10.83 -23.14 -19.09
N ASN A 323 -10.55 -24.41 -18.76
CA ASN A 323 -11.50 -25.30 -18.12
C ASN A 323 -11.60 -25.09 -16.61
N ASP A 324 -10.69 -24.30 -16.02
CA ASP A 324 -10.72 -23.96 -14.61
C ASP A 324 -10.13 -22.56 -14.31
N PRO A 325 -10.79 -21.48 -14.78
CA PRO A 325 -10.25 -20.13 -14.68
C PRO A 325 -10.29 -19.55 -13.26
N LEU A 326 -11.01 -20.20 -12.34
CA LEU A 326 -11.19 -19.75 -10.95
C LEU A 326 -10.32 -20.54 -9.95
N ILE A 327 -9.39 -21.35 -10.45
CA ILE A 327 -8.58 -22.28 -9.64
C ILE A 327 -7.85 -21.60 -8.48
N PHE A 328 -7.23 -20.44 -8.72
CA PHE A 328 -6.49 -19.71 -7.70
C PHE A 328 -7.41 -19.08 -6.65
N TYR A 329 -8.59 -18.58 -7.02
CA TYR A 329 -9.53 -17.99 -6.06
C TYR A 329 -10.07 -19.02 -5.07
N ARG A 330 -10.39 -20.24 -5.53
CA ARG A 330 -10.78 -21.33 -4.62
C ARG A 330 -9.61 -21.79 -3.76
N ALA A 331 -8.37 -21.70 -4.24
CA ALA A 331 -7.20 -22.06 -3.46
C ALA A 331 -6.87 -21.00 -2.39
N LEU A 332 -6.98 -19.72 -2.75
CA LEU A 332 -6.87 -18.58 -1.85
C LEU A 332 -7.96 -18.58 -0.78
N GLU A 333 -9.20 -18.95 -1.13
CA GLU A 333 -10.27 -19.14 -0.14
C GLU A 333 -9.91 -20.22 0.88
N ARG A 334 -9.47 -21.41 0.43
CA ARG A 334 -9.04 -22.49 1.35
C ARG A 334 -7.91 -22.04 2.28
N LEU A 335 -6.94 -21.30 1.74
CA LEU A 335 -5.85 -20.72 2.53
C LEU A 335 -6.38 -19.71 3.55
N ALA A 336 -7.26 -18.81 3.11
CA ALA A 336 -7.86 -17.78 3.94
C ALA A 336 -8.70 -18.37 5.08
N SER A 337 -9.55 -19.36 4.79
CA SER A 337 -10.34 -20.08 5.79
C SER A 337 -9.48 -20.84 6.81
N ALA A 338 -8.27 -21.27 6.44
CA ALA A 338 -7.33 -21.92 7.35
C ALA A 338 -6.48 -20.95 8.20
N THR A 339 -6.36 -19.68 7.79
CA THR A 339 -5.31 -18.79 8.32
C THR A 339 -5.79 -17.42 8.77
N LEU A 340 -6.92 -16.90 8.25
CA LEU A 340 -7.48 -15.63 8.68
C LEU A 340 -8.05 -15.72 10.09
N LYS A 341 -7.89 -14.64 10.87
CA LYS A 341 -8.63 -14.44 12.11
C LYS A 341 -10.14 -14.33 11.81
N PRO A 342 -11.01 -14.56 12.80
CA PRO A 342 -12.38 -14.06 12.75
C PRO A 342 -12.35 -12.58 12.37
N LYS A 343 -13.25 -12.14 11.48
CA LYS A 343 -13.27 -10.77 10.94
C LYS A 343 -12.08 -10.37 10.06
N GLY A 344 -11.18 -11.29 9.71
CA GLY A 344 -10.14 -11.07 8.71
C GLY A 344 -10.72 -10.79 7.32
N ALA A 345 -9.94 -10.15 6.46
CA ALA A 345 -10.41 -9.68 5.16
C ALA A 345 -9.57 -10.21 3.99
N ILE A 346 -10.21 -10.32 2.83
CA ILE A 346 -9.58 -10.68 1.56
C ILE A 346 -9.71 -9.54 0.55
N PHE A 347 -8.66 -9.37 -0.27
CA PHE A 347 -8.59 -8.40 -1.37
C PHE A 347 -7.95 -9.06 -2.58
N MET A 348 -8.73 -9.28 -3.63
CA MET A 348 -8.31 -10.05 -4.79
C MET A 348 -8.42 -9.21 -6.05
N GLU A 349 -7.36 -9.11 -6.85
CA GLU A 349 -7.49 -8.67 -8.24
C GLU A 349 -8.14 -9.77 -9.08
N VAL A 350 -9.04 -9.40 -9.98
CA VAL A 350 -9.86 -10.35 -10.75
C VAL A 350 -9.90 -10.10 -12.24
N ASN A 351 -10.12 -11.17 -12.99
CA ASN A 351 -10.54 -11.08 -14.39
C ASN A 351 -11.91 -10.38 -14.45
N GLU A 352 -12.01 -9.34 -15.28
CA GLU A 352 -13.22 -8.50 -15.38
C GLU A 352 -14.47 -9.27 -15.76
N SER A 353 -14.32 -10.37 -16.52
CA SER A 353 -15.41 -11.19 -17.00
C SER A 353 -15.91 -12.19 -15.97
N LEU A 354 -15.13 -12.47 -14.93
CA LEU A 354 -15.39 -13.50 -13.93
C LEU A 354 -15.54 -12.94 -12.51
N ALA A 355 -15.68 -11.62 -12.36
CA ALA A 355 -15.75 -10.97 -11.05
C ALA A 355 -16.95 -11.43 -10.21
N VAL A 356 -18.09 -11.75 -10.85
CA VAL A 356 -19.30 -12.22 -10.17
C VAL A 356 -19.11 -13.64 -9.65
N GLU A 357 -18.52 -14.51 -10.46
CA GLU A 357 -18.21 -15.89 -10.11
C GLU A 357 -17.13 -15.96 -9.03
N THR A 358 -16.13 -15.07 -9.09
CA THR A 358 -15.14 -14.92 -8.02
C THR A 358 -15.79 -14.45 -6.72
N ALA A 359 -16.71 -13.48 -6.76
CA ALA A 359 -17.45 -13.05 -5.58
C ALA A 359 -18.27 -14.20 -4.97
N ALA A 360 -18.95 -14.99 -5.81
CA ALA A 360 -19.75 -16.13 -5.36
C ALA A 360 -18.93 -17.16 -4.56
N ILE A 361 -17.66 -17.42 -4.95
CA ILE A 361 -16.77 -18.32 -4.19
C ILE A 361 -16.65 -17.87 -2.72
N PHE A 362 -16.44 -16.58 -2.49
CA PHE A 362 -16.29 -16.04 -1.14
C PHE A 362 -17.63 -15.94 -0.41
N GLU A 363 -18.72 -15.60 -1.10
CA GLU A 363 -20.07 -15.60 -0.50
C GLU A 363 -20.48 -16.99 -0.01
N GLU A 364 -20.27 -18.02 -0.83
CA GLU A 364 -20.55 -19.42 -0.50
C GLU A 364 -19.68 -19.94 0.66
N ALA A 365 -18.46 -19.43 0.78
CA ALA A 365 -17.55 -19.71 1.89
C ALA A 365 -17.91 -18.94 3.19
N GLY A 366 -18.98 -18.15 3.21
CA GLY A 366 -19.47 -17.46 4.40
C GLY A 366 -18.82 -16.10 4.66
N TYR A 367 -18.20 -15.50 3.64
CA TYR A 367 -17.72 -14.12 3.74
C TYR A 367 -18.92 -13.15 3.68
N SER A 368 -18.83 -12.10 4.48
CA SER A 368 -19.76 -10.98 4.51
C SER A 368 -19.18 -9.76 3.80
N ALA A 369 -20.07 -8.83 3.41
CA ALA A 369 -19.69 -7.61 2.69
C ALA A 369 -18.80 -7.91 1.47
N VAL A 370 -19.17 -8.96 0.71
CA VAL A 370 -18.49 -9.26 -0.54
C VAL A 370 -18.86 -8.18 -1.55
N GLU A 371 -17.84 -7.50 -2.08
CA GLU A 371 -18.01 -6.36 -2.97
C GLU A 371 -17.12 -6.49 -4.20
N ILE A 372 -17.71 -6.24 -5.37
CA ILE A 372 -16.97 -6.10 -6.63
C ILE A 372 -16.65 -4.62 -6.82
N LYS A 373 -15.36 -4.28 -6.78
CA LYS A 373 -14.87 -2.93 -7.06
C LYS A 373 -14.48 -2.79 -8.53
N ARG A 374 -14.74 -1.61 -9.07
CA ARG A 374 -14.38 -1.24 -10.44
C ARG A 374 -13.16 -0.34 -10.44
N ASP A 375 -12.33 -0.48 -11.46
CA ASP A 375 -11.19 0.40 -11.70
C ASP A 375 -11.63 1.78 -12.24
N ILE A 376 -10.68 2.71 -12.41
CA ILE A 376 -10.92 4.04 -13.00
C ILE A 376 -11.56 4.01 -14.40
N PHE A 377 -11.48 2.88 -15.12
CA PHE A 377 -12.09 2.68 -16.43
C PHE A 377 -13.48 2.01 -16.35
N GLY A 378 -13.97 1.76 -15.14
CA GLY A 378 -15.28 1.16 -14.87
C GLY A 378 -15.33 -0.36 -15.02
N LYS A 379 -14.19 -1.02 -15.24
CA LYS A 379 -14.11 -2.48 -15.36
C LYS A 379 -14.08 -3.11 -13.98
N ALA A 380 -14.79 -4.23 -13.80
CA ALA A 380 -14.68 -4.99 -12.56
C ALA A 380 -13.23 -5.46 -12.42
N ARG A 381 -12.58 -5.12 -11.31
CA ARG A 381 -11.14 -5.37 -11.16
C ARG A 381 -10.79 -6.02 -9.84
N MET A 382 -11.66 -5.90 -8.83
CA MET A 382 -11.35 -6.44 -7.51
C MET A 382 -12.57 -7.05 -6.86
N VAL A 383 -12.34 -8.10 -6.08
CA VAL A 383 -13.30 -8.67 -5.15
C VAL A 383 -12.72 -8.53 -3.75
N THR A 384 -13.51 -7.97 -2.84
CA THR A 384 -13.17 -7.86 -1.42
C THR A 384 -14.20 -8.57 -0.58
N GLY A 385 -13.83 -9.09 0.59
CA GLY A 385 -14.77 -9.71 1.51
C GLY A 385 -14.21 -9.83 2.93
N ARG A 386 -15.08 -10.10 3.90
CA ARG A 386 -14.70 -10.26 5.31
C ARG A 386 -15.27 -11.53 5.92
N LEU A 387 -14.43 -12.35 6.53
CA LEU A 387 -14.89 -13.56 7.22
C LEU A 387 -15.78 -13.18 8.40
N LEU A 388 -16.93 -13.84 8.55
CA LEU A 388 -17.80 -13.64 9.71
C LEU A 388 -17.12 -14.17 10.99
N CYS A 389 -17.56 -13.65 12.16
CA CYS A 389 -17.28 -14.33 13.41
C CYS A 389 -18.12 -15.61 13.43
N ASN A 390 -17.47 -16.77 13.42
CA ASN A 390 -18.11 -18.00 13.87
C ASN A 390 -18.26 -18.00 15.39
#